data_AF-A0A816ZS08-F1
#
_entry.id   AF-A0A816ZS08-F1
#
_cell.length_a   1.000
_cell.length_b   1.000
_cell.length_c   1.000
_cell.angle_alpha   90.00
_cell.angle_beta   90.00
_cell.angle_gamma   90.00
#
_symmetry.space_group_name_H-M   'P 1'
#
loop_
_entity.id
_entity.type
_entity.pdbx_description
1 polymer ?
#
loop_
_entity_poly.entity_id
_entity_poly.type
_entity_poly.pdbx_seq_one_letter_code
_entity_poly.pdbx_strand_id
1 'polypeptide(L)'
;MRTIDDINFDRNYLQPTIRFLLLDDLTTNRLGPTPVIKLPNALLMTFVNVYNNLLRCQLYISNENRKMIRLCISNRNIMDWDSLNNEIHFNINEVYIFCDTFYDYTLMQRWNGCYQDKIRGVFLPDQLDHKLLKLGIDYIYSILPEFREDRGLSRIFRADARRLLGALYEYFQDQMDEEDDDD
;
A
#
# COMPACT_ATOMS: atom_id res chain seq x y z
N MET A 1 13.30 -8.95 -12.64
CA MET A 1 11.89 -8.67 -12.31
C MET A 1 11.89 -7.87 -11.03
N ARG A 2 11.30 -6.67 -11.01
CA ARG A 2 11.30 -5.79 -9.83
C ARG A 2 10.19 -6.20 -8.86
N THR A 3 10.39 -5.89 -7.59
CA THR A 3 9.54 -6.30 -6.48
C THR A 3 9.21 -5.12 -5.58
N ILE A 4 8.25 -5.29 -4.67
CA ILE A 4 7.91 -4.27 -3.66
C ILE A 4 9.10 -3.95 -2.73
N ASP A 5 10.00 -4.92 -2.51
CA ASP A 5 11.20 -4.74 -1.69
C ASP A 5 12.28 -3.91 -2.40
N ASP A 6 12.19 -3.73 -3.72
CA ASP A 6 13.14 -2.93 -4.52
C ASP A 6 12.81 -1.42 -4.51
N ILE A 7 11.79 -1.00 -3.75
CA ILE A 7 11.34 0.38 -3.69
C ILE A 7 12.33 1.20 -2.83
N ASN A 8 13.03 2.15 -3.47
CA ASN A 8 13.83 3.14 -2.76
C ASN A 8 12.94 4.26 -2.24
N PHE A 9 12.93 4.48 -0.92
CA PHE A 9 12.10 5.51 -0.29
C PHE A 9 12.66 6.92 -0.54
N ASP A 10 11.82 7.84 -1.03
CA ASP A 10 12.20 9.25 -1.21
C ASP A 10 11.88 10.08 0.04
N ARG A 11 12.90 10.78 0.56
CA ARG A 11 12.82 11.66 1.74
C ARG A 11 11.83 12.81 1.59
N ASN A 12 11.45 13.21 0.39
CA ASN A 12 10.41 14.21 0.16
C ASN A 12 9.07 13.75 0.72
N TYR A 13 8.79 12.45 0.61
CA TYR A 13 7.62 11.84 1.25
C TYR A 13 7.82 11.63 2.75
N LEU A 14 8.96 12.00 3.39
CA LEU A 14 9.15 11.97 4.85
C LEU A 14 8.51 13.14 5.62
N GLN A 15 8.23 14.23 4.92
CA GLN A 15 7.85 15.51 5.50
C GLN A 15 6.34 15.72 5.76
N PRO A 16 5.40 15.24 4.91
CA PRO A 16 3.98 15.54 5.10
C PRO A 16 3.33 14.93 6.36
N THR A 17 2.26 15.59 6.80
CA THR A 17 1.45 15.24 7.98
C THR A 17 0.63 13.95 7.76
N ILE A 18 0.33 13.62 6.49
CA ILE A 18 -0.30 12.35 6.08
C ILE A 18 0.75 11.40 5.52
N ARG A 19 0.65 10.10 5.86
CA ARG A 19 1.54 9.01 5.45
C ARG A 19 0.78 7.91 4.74
N PHE A 20 1.40 7.41 3.68
CA PHE A 20 1.04 6.13 3.10
C PHE A 20 2.04 5.08 3.59
N LEU A 21 1.56 3.99 4.19
CA LEU A 21 2.39 2.88 4.67
C LEU A 21 1.88 1.59 4.05
N LEU A 22 2.74 0.92 3.30
CA LEU A 22 2.45 -0.40 2.77
C LEU A 22 3.09 -1.41 3.70
N LEU A 23 2.23 -2.12 4.39
CA LEU A 23 2.59 -3.11 5.37
C LEU A 23 2.35 -4.48 4.77
N ASP A 24 3.01 -4.72 3.64
CA ASP A 24 3.00 -6.05 3.05
C ASP A 24 4.07 -6.90 3.71
N ASP A 25 3.71 -7.59 4.80
CA ASP A 25 4.54 -8.69 5.28
C ASP A 25 4.32 -9.88 4.33
N LEU A 26 5.28 -10.07 3.43
CA LEU A 26 5.38 -11.24 2.56
C LEU A 26 6.04 -12.44 3.29
N THR A 27 6.39 -12.34 4.57
CA THR A 27 7.13 -13.39 5.27
C THR A 27 6.21 -14.42 5.91
N THR A 28 5.63 -15.29 5.08
CA THR A 28 5.49 -16.67 5.56
C THR A 28 6.89 -17.22 5.73
N ASN A 29 7.31 -17.33 6.99
CA ASN A 29 8.58 -17.88 7.41
C ASN A 29 8.67 -19.35 6.95
N ARG A 30 9.20 -19.59 5.75
CA ARG A 30 9.68 -20.89 5.27
C ARG A 30 11.01 -20.65 4.58
N LEU A 31 11.96 -21.53 4.83
CA LEU A 31 13.28 -21.62 4.18
C LEU A 31 13.11 -21.84 2.65
N GLY A 32 12.69 -20.82 1.93
CA GLY A 32 12.36 -20.82 0.51
C GLY A 32 12.21 -19.38 0.00
N PRO A 33 12.16 -19.17 -1.32
CA PRO A 33 12.04 -17.82 -1.89
C PRO A 33 10.75 -17.17 -1.40
N THR A 34 10.87 -15.99 -0.79
CA THR A 34 9.78 -15.08 -0.44
C THR A 34 8.79 -15.00 -1.61
N PRO A 35 7.46 -14.95 -1.41
CA PRO A 35 6.52 -14.64 -2.48
C PRO A 35 6.80 -13.22 -2.96
N VAL A 36 7.72 -13.11 -3.90
CA VAL A 36 8.06 -11.88 -4.58
C VAL A 36 6.82 -11.42 -5.33
N ILE A 37 6.18 -10.34 -4.89
CA ILE A 37 5.23 -9.64 -5.75
C ILE A 37 6.05 -8.97 -6.82
N LYS A 38 5.83 -9.40 -8.04
CA LYS A 38 6.57 -8.94 -9.19
C LYS A 38 5.87 -7.68 -9.72
N LEU A 39 6.45 -6.52 -9.47
CA LEU A 39 5.87 -5.23 -9.83
C LEU A 39 6.77 -4.53 -10.87
N PRO A 40 6.33 -4.40 -12.14
CA PRO A 40 7.04 -3.60 -13.12
C PRO A 40 7.13 -2.12 -12.69
N ASN A 41 6.12 -1.65 -11.93
CA ASN A 41 5.96 -0.27 -11.49
C ASN A 41 6.57 0.04 -10.10
N ALA A 42 7.30 -0.89 -9.48
CA ALA A 42 7.87 -0.73 -8.14
C ALA A 42 8.60 0.62 -7.94
N LEU A 43 9.44 1.04 -8.90
CA LEU A 43 10.18 2.30 -8.79
C LEU A 43 9.30 3.56 -8.77
N LEU A 44 8.04 3.48 -9.20
CA LEU A 44 7.10 4.61 -9.13
C LEU A 44 6.49 4.75 -7.73
N MET A 45 6.61 3.72 -6.89
CA MET A 45 6.02 3.64 -5.56
C MET A 45 6.97 4.11 -4.44
N THR A 46 7.87 5.05 -4.71
CA THR A 46 8.88 5.54 -3.73
C THR A 46 8.31 6.22 -2.48
N PHE A 47 7.01 6.54 -2.49
CA PHE A 47 6.26 7.06 -1.34
C PHE A 47 5.82 5.98 -0.36
N VAL A 48 6.02 4.72 -0.71
CA VAL A 48 5.65 3.57 0.08
C VAL A 48 6.81 3.14 0.98
N ASN A 49 6.56 3.10 2.29
CA ASN A 49 7.42 2.38 3.21
C ASN A 49 6.96 0.93 3.32
N VAL A 50 7.87 -0.01 3.06
CA VAL A 50 7.62 -1.46 3.11
C VAL A 50 8.21 -2.04 4.40
N TYR A 51 7.44 -2.90 5.08
CA TYR A 51 7.88 -3.57 6.31
C TYR A 51 7.69 -5.09 6.18
N ASN A 52 8.79 -5.82 6.28
CA ASN A 52 8.82 -7.28 6.31
C ASN A 52 8.72 -7.88 7.73
N ASN A 53 8.29 -7.08 8.69
CA ASN A 53 8.22 -7.45 10.09
C ASN A 53 7.12 -6.63 10.77
N LEU A 54 6.06 -7.33 11.20
CA LEU A 54 4.92 -6.77 11.89
C LEU A 54 5.31 -5.88 13.09
N LEU A 55 6.21 -6.36 13.95
CA LEU A 55 6.67 -5.63 15.14
C LEU A 55 7.39 -4.32 14.77
N ARG A 56 8.24 -4.33 13.74
CA ARG A 56 8.94 -3.11 13.30
C ARG A 56 7.96 -2.07 12.78
N CYS A 57 6.93 -2.50 12.06
CA CYS A 57 5.94 -1.54 11.63
C CYS A 57 5.08 -1.02 12.76
N GLN A 58 4.65 -1.88 13.70
CA GLN A 58 3.96 -1.46 14.93
C GLN A 58 4.77 -0.40 15.69
N LEU A 59 6.07 -0.62 15.88
CA LEU A 59 6.96 0.35 16.51
C LEU A 59 7.04 1.65 15.73
N TYR A 60 7.14 1.60 14.40
CA TYR A 60 7.13 2.80 13.58
C TYR A 60 5.82 3.59 13.71
N ILE A 61 4.66 2.93 13.59
CA ILE A 61 3.34 3.53 13.73
C ILE A 61 3.20 4.20 15.10
N SER A 62 3.68 3.53 16.16
CA SER A 62 3.66 4.03 17.54
C SER A 62 4.53 5.29 17.71
N ASN A 63 5.72 5.29 17.11
CA ASN A 63 6.66 6.41 17.19
C ASN A 63 6.21 7.62 16.35
N GLU A 64 5.42 7.39 15.31
CA GLU A 64 4.93 8.41 14.37
C GLU A 64 3.48 8.80 14.66
N ASN A 65 3.13 8.90 15.94
CA ASN A 65 1.76 9.15 16.41
C ASN A 65 1.13 10.48 15.95
N ARG A 66 1.94 11.42 15.46
CA ARG A 66 1.49 12.71 14.90
C ARG A 66 1.05 12.62 13.44
N LYS A 67 1.27 11.49 12.77
CA LYS A 67 1.01 11.31 11.34
C LYS A 67 -0.17 10.38 11.12
N MET A 68 -1.06 10.73 10.20
CA MET A 68 -2.14 9.83 9.78
C MET A 68 -1.62 8.75 8.84
N ILE A 69 -2.06 7.50 9.04
CA ILE A 69 -1.48 6.31 8.40
C ILE A 69 -2.56 5.53 7.66
N ARG A 70 -2.37 5.45 6.33
CA ARG A 70 -3.05 4.45 5.50
C ARG A 70 -2.23 3.17 5.52
N LEU A 71 -2.86 2.08 5.91
CA LEU A 71 -2.29 0.77 6.11
C LEU A 71 -2.74 -0.17 4.99
N CYS A 72 -1.81 -0.73 4.23
CA CYS A 72 -2.07 -1.87 3.37
C CYS A 72 -1.46 -3.12 3.99
N ILE A 73 -2.19 -4.22 4.13
CA ILE A 73 -1.76 -5.37 4.94
C ILE A 73 -2.29 -6.69 4.40
N SER A 74 -1.53 -7.78 4.53
CA SER A 74 -2.05 -9.11 4.18
C SER A 74 -3.11 -9.59 5.17
N ASN A 75 -4.00 -10.47 4.71
CA ASN A 75 -5.04 -11.07 5.56
C ASN A 75 -4.46 -11.83 6.77
N ARG A 76 -3.29 -12.46 6.64
CA ARG A 76 -2.66 -13.15 7.77
C ARG A 76 -2.18 -12.17 8.84
N ASN A 77 -1.47 -11.13 8.42
CA ASN A 77 -0.89 -10.17 9.36
C ASN A 77 -1.94 -9.36 10.09
N ILE A 78 -3.05 -9.02 9.44
CA ILE A 78 -4.11 -8.27 10.11
C ILE A 78 -4.80 -9.13 11.17
N MET A 79 -4.96 -10.44 10.94
CA MET A 79 -5.46 -11.37 11.96
C MET A 79 -4.46 -11.51 13.12
N ASP A 80 -3.16 -11.64 12.82
CA ASP A 80 -2.12 -11.69 13.85
C ASP A 80 -2.08 -10.40 14.66
N TRP A 81 -2.18 -9.24 13.99
CA TRP A 81 -2.24 -7.93 14.66
C TRP A 81 -3.43 -7.83 15.60
N ASP A 82 -4.63 -8.20 15.13
CA ASP A 82 -5.87 -8.18 15.91
C ASP A 82 -5.76 -9.08 17.16
N SER A 83 -5.13 -10.25 17.01
CA SER A 83 -4.93 -11.19 18.14
C SER A 83 -3.91 -10.71 19.18
N LEU A 84 -2.92 -9.92 18.76
CA LEU A 84 -1.80 -9.49 19.61
C LEU A 84 -2.05 -8.16 20.31
N ASN A 85 -3.01 -7.36 19.87
CA ASN A 85 -3.05 -5.95 20.22
C ASN A 85 -4.48 -5.39 20.36
N ASN A 86 -4.96 -5.26 21.60
CA ASN A 86 -6.21 -4.54 21.94
C ASN A 86 -6.01 -3.02 22.07
N GLU A 87 -4.78 -2.51 22.02
CA GLU A 87 -4.48 -1.08 22.12
C GLU A 87 -4.33 -0.47 20.73
N ILE A 88 -5.40 0.18 20.29
CA ILE A 88 -5.55 0.72 18.94
C ILE A 88 -4.63 1.94 18.75
N HIS A 89 -3.77 1.87 17.72
CA HIS A 89 -3.07 3.03 17.21
C HIS A 89 -4.07 4.00 16.55
N PHE A 90 -4.39 5.08 17.26
CA PHE A 90 -5.34 6.12 16.84
C PHE A 90 -4.97 6.79 15.51
N ASN A 91 -3.71 6.69 15.10
CA ASN A 91 -3.19 7.33 13.91
C ASN A 91 -3.34 6.49 12.62
N ILE A 92 -3.80 5.23 12.70
CA ILE A 92 -4.25 4.46 11.52
C ILE A 92 -5.67 4.90 11.15
N ASN A 93 -5.89 5.40 9.94
CA ASN A 93 -7.21 5.86 9.47
C ASN A 93 -7.87 4.97 8.42
N GLU A 94 -7.08 4.27 7.61
CA GLU A 94 -7.58 3.44 6.53
C GLU A 94 -6.78 2.15 6.49
N VAL A 95 -7.47 1.02 6.31
CA VAL A 95 -6.88 -0.31 6.17
C VAL A 95 -7.34 -0.91 4.84
N TYR A 96 -6.39 -1.40 4.05
CA TYR A 96 -6.63 -2.14 2.82
C TYR A 96 -6.04 -3.54 3.00
N ILE A 97 -6.88 -4.56 2.90
CA ILE A 97 -6.49 -5.95 3.16
C ILE A 97 -6.25 -6.66 1.82
N PHE A 98 -5.08 -7.24 1.63
CA PHE A 98 -4.75 -8.06 0.47
C PHE A 98 -4.78 -9.53 0.87
N CYS A 99 -5.56 -10.33 0.15
CA CYS A 99 -5.82 -11.72 0.48
C CYS A 99 -5.12 -12.64 -0.51
N ASP A 100 -4.37 -13.63 -0.01
CA ASP A 100 -3.67 -14.60 -0.87
C ASP A 100 -4.63 -15.44 -1.72
N THR A 101 -5.84 -15.68 -1.22
CA THR A 101 -6.82 -16.57 -1.86
C THR A 101 -8.22 -15.96 -1.89
N PHE A 102 -9.05 -16.43 -2.83
CA PHE A 102 -10.47 -16.08 -2.86
C PHE A 102 -11.21 -16.48 -1.58
N TYR A 103 -10.82 -17.61 -0.97
CA TYR A 103 -11.37 -18.03 0.32
C TYR A 103 -11.08 -16.98 1.40
N ASP A 104 -9.83 -16.55 1.54
CA ASP A 104 -9.43 -15.51 2.49
C ASP A 104 -10.15 -14.18 2.22
N TYR A 105 -10.30 -13.80 0.95
CA TYR A 105 -11.09 -12.64 0.55
C TYR A 105 -12.52 -12.72 1.08
N THR A 106 -13.21 -13.85 0.89
CA THR A 106 -14.58 -14.01 1.39
C THR A 106 -14.69 -13.97 2.91
N LEU A 107 -13.69 -14.49 3.62
CA LEU A 107 -13.61 -14.41 5.08
C LEU A 107 -13.40 -12.97 5.55
N MET A 108 -12.45 -12.26 4.94
CA MET A 108 -12.10 -10.89 5.32
C MET A 108 -13.23 -9.89 5.01
N GLN A 109 -14.04 -10.13 3.99
CA GLN A 109 -15.26 -9.35 3.72
C GLN A 109 -16.28 -9.39 4.87
N ARG A 110 -16.22 -10.40 5.73
CA ARG A 110 -17.13 -10.59 6.88
C ARG A 110 -16.41 -10.44 8.22
N TRP A 111 -15.18 -9.96 8.21
CA TRP A 111 -14.37 -9.82 9.41
C TRP A 111 -14.86 -8.65 10.29
N ASN A 112 -14.93 -8.90 11.59
CA ASN A 112 -15.45 -7.97 12.61
C ASN A 112 -14.40 -7.64 13.68
N GLY A 113 -13.11 -7.58 13.31
CA GLY A 113 -12.04 -7.23 14.25
C GLY A 113 -11.95 -5.73 14.54
N CYS A 114 -10.97 -5.33 15.34
CA CYS A 114 -10.85 -3.98 15.91
C CYS A 114 -10.66 -2.86 14.87
N TYR A 115 -10.37 -3.20 13.62
CA TYR A 115 -10.17 -2.24 12.52
C TYR A 115 -11.35 -2.14 11.56
N GLN A 116 -12.48 -2.82 11.82
CA GLN A 116 -13.58 -2.93 10.88
C GLN A 116 -14.06 -1.57 10.30
N ASP A 117 -14.14 -0.54 11.13
CA ASP A 117 -14.55 0.82 10.75
C ASP A 117 -13.52 1.54 9.85
N LYS A 118 -12.27 1.10 9.92
CA LYS A 118 -11.13 1.62 9.15
C LYS A 118 -10.88 0.82 7.87
N ILE A 119 -11.45 -0.37 7.71
CA ILE A 119 -11.32 -1.14 6.46
C ILE A 119 -11.98 -0.37 5.32
N ARG A 120 -11.18 -0.04 4.30
CA ARG A 120 -11.63 0.64 3.07
C ARG A 120 -11.69 -0.30 1.88
N GLY A 121 -11.15 -1.51 2.00
CA GLY A 121 -11.36 -2.56 1.02
C GLY A 121 -10.56 -3.82 1.32
N VAL A 122 -11.05 -4.91 0.75
CA VAL A 122 -10.38 -6.21 0.69
C VAL A 122 -10.15 -6.51 -0.78
N PHE A 123 -8.95 -6.97 -1.14
CA PHE A 123 -8.51 -7.15 -2.52
C PHE A 123 -7.85 -8.50 -2.70
N LEU A 124 -7.90 -9.02 -3.92
CA LEU A 124 -7.17 -10.19 -4.35
C LEU A 124 -5.75 -9.80 -4.84
N PRO A 125 -4.82 -10.76 -5.00
CA PRO A 125 -3.43 -10.46 -5.33
C PRO A 125 -3.24 -9.87 -6.73
N ASP A 126 -4.08 -10.27 -7.69
CA ASP A 126 -4.14 -9.74 -9.06
C ASP A 126 -4.51 -8.25 -9.09
N GLN A 127 -5.21 -7.75 -8.07
CA GLN A 127 -5.62 -6.36 -7.97
C GLN A 127 -4.57 -5.46 -7.30
N LEU A 128 -3.45 -6.03 -6.85
CA LEU A 128 -2.49 -5.35 -5.98
C LEU A 128 -1.80 -4.16 -6.67
N ASP A 129 -1.21 -4.36 -7.85
CA ASP A 129 -0.48 -3.28 -8.55
C ASP A 129 -1.42 -2.11 -8.86
N HIS A 130 -2.57 -2.40 -9.47
CA HIS A 130 -3.62 -1.42 -9.74
C HIS A 130 -4.03 -0.66 -8.47
N LYS A 131 -4.24 -1.38 -7.36
CA LYS A 131 -4.65 -0.76 -6.11
C LYS A 131 -3.56 0.13 -5.53
N LEU A 132 -2.30 -0.30 -5.54
CA LEU A 132 -1.16 0.50 -5.05
C LEU A 132 -0.93 1.76 -5.90
N LEU A 133 -1.02 1.66 -7.22
CA LEU A 133 -0.92 2.82 -8.12
C LEU A 133 -1.99 3.87 -7.81
N LYS A 134 -3.25 3.44 -7.68
CA LYS A 134 -4.36 4.33 -7.30
C LYS A 134 -4.13 4.99 -5.95
N LEU A 135 -3.73 4.20 -4.95
CA LEU A 135 -3.43 4.70 -3.62
C LEU A 135 -2.27 5.70 -3.60
N GLY A 136 -1.27 5.51 -4.46
CA GLY A 136 -0.17 6.45 -4.67
C GLY A 136 -0.61 7.79 -5.23
N ILE A 137 -1.47 7.77 -6.26
CA ILE A 137 -2.06 8.99 -6.83
C ILE A 137 -2.85 9.74 -5.75
N ASP A 138 -3.71 9.01 -5.03
CA ASP A 138 -4.53 9.56 -3.95
C ASP A 138 -3.65 10.15 -2.82
N TYR A 139 -2.55 9.48 -2.49
CA TYR A 139 -1.59 9.96 -1.51
C TYR A 139 -0.96 11.28 -1.96
N ILE A 140 -0.39 11.32 -3.15
CA ILE A 140 0.27 12.52 -3.68
C ILE A 140 -0.70 13.70 -3.72
N TYR A 141 -1.94 13.48 -4.20
CA TYR A 141 -2.95 14.54 -4.23
C TYR A 141 -3.37 15.02 -2.83
N SER A 142 -3.37 14.14 -1.83
CA SER A 142 -3.67 14.51 -0.45
C SER A 142 -2.59 15.40 0.18
N ILE A 143 -1.31 15.18 -0.15
CA ILE A 143 -0.18 15.92 0.44
C ILE A 143 0.21 17.16 -0.37
N LEU A 144 -0.14 17.22 -1.66
CA LEU A 144 0.16 18.34 -2.55
C LEU A 144 -0.20 19.73 -1.99
N PRO A 145 -1.33 19.91 -1.28
CA PRO A 145 -1.65 21.18 -0.62
C PRO A 145 -0.62 21.65 0.42
N GLU A 146 0.06 20.74 1.11
CA GLU A 146 1.07 21.07 2.15
C GLU A 146 2.33 21.72 1.55
N PHE A 147 2.60 21.50 0.26
CA PHE A 147 3.81 21.97 -0.42
C PHE A 147 3.56 23.10 -1.44
N ARG A 148 2.41 23.76 -1.40
CA ARG A 148 2.03 24.79 -2.39
C ARG A 148 3.04 25.94 -2.50
N GLU A 149 3.68 26.29 -1.40
CA GLU A 149 4.68 27.36 -1.34
C GLU A 149 6.05 26.91 -1.85
N ASP A 150 6.40 25.62 -1.68
CA ASP A 150 7.59 25.01 -2.28
C ASP A 150 7.28 24.57 -3.73
N ARG A 151 7.48 25.50 -4.65
CA ARG A 151 7.27 25.26 -6.10
C ARG A 151 8.13 24.10 -6.63
N GLY A 152 9.30 23.83 -6.02
CA GLY A 152 10.19 22.75 -6.42
C GLY A 152 9.59 21.39 -6.09
N LEU A 153 9.28 21.17 -4.81
CA LEU A 153 8.65 19.93 -4.33
C LEU A 153 7.27 19.71 -4.96
N SER A 154 6.45 20.76 -5.06
CA SER A 154 5.15 20.70 -5.76
C SER A 154 5.28 20.20 -7.20
N ARG A 155 6.34 20.60 -7.93
CA ARG A 155 6.56 20.16 -9.30
C ARG A 155 6.96 18.68 -9.37
N ILE A 156 7.81 18.23 -8.44
CA ILE A 156 8.24 16.83 -8.32
C ILE A 156 7.01 15.94 -8.07
N PHE A 157 6.22 16.24 -7.05
CA PHE A 157 5.02 15.47 -6.74
C PHE A 157 4.01 15.42 -7.88
N ARG A 158 3.78 16.52 -8.60
CA ARG A 158 2.93 16.50 -9.79
C ARG A 158 3.49 15.64 -10.91
N ALA A 159 4.81 15.59 -11.09
CA ALA A 159 5.42 14.72 -12.08
C ALA A 159 5.25 13.25 -11.71
N ASP A 160 5.42 12.89 -10.45
CA ASP A 160 5.24 11.52 -9.98
C ASP A 160 3.78 11.08 -10.05
N ALA A 161 2.82 11.94 -9.69
CA ALA A 161 1.39 11.67 -9.89
C ALA A 161 1.04 11.38 -11.35
N ARG A 162 1.65 12.11 -12.30
CA ARG A 162 1.45 11.85 -13.74
C ARG A 162 2.06 10.52 -14.18
N ARG A 163 3.22 10.14 -13.66
CA ARG A 163 3.85 8.84 -13.95
C ARG A 163 2.98 7.69 -13.47
N LEU A 164 2.45 7.80 -12.25
CA LEU A 164 1.52 6.79 -11.71
C LEU A 164 0.23 6.71 -12.52
N LEU A 165 -0.33 7.86 -12.95
CA LEU A 165 -1.50 7.89 -13.82
C LEU A 165 -1.23 7.25 -15.19
N GLY A 166 -0.04 7.48 -15.76
CA GLY A 166 0.38 6.82 -17.00
C GLY A 166 0.45 5.31 -16.85
N ALA A 167 1.12 4.81 -15.80
CA ALA A 167 1.19 3.38 -15.51
C ALA A 167 -0.19 2.75 -15.27
N LEU A 168 -1.10 3.48 -14.59
CA LEU A 168 -2.47 3.02 -14.39
C LEU A 168 -3.24 2.93 -15.71
N TYR A 169 -3.04 3.87 -16.62
CA TYR A 169 -3.67 3.85 -17.94
C TYR A 169 -3.15 2.70 -18.79
N GLU A 170 -1.84 2.48 -18.83
CA GLU A 170 -1.20 1.36 -19.53
C GLU A 170 -1.74 0.01 -19.04
N TYR A 171 -1.90 -0.17 -17.71
CA TYR A 171 -2.53 -1.37 -17.14
C TYR A 171 -3.92 -1.66 -17.71
N PHE A 172 -4.76 -0.62 -17.90
CA PHE A 172 -6.09 -0.82 -18.47
C PHE A 172 -6.05 -1.14 -19.97
N GLN A 173 -5.08 -0.60 -20.71
CA GLN A 173 -4.91 -0.94 -22.11
C GLN A 173 -4.48 -2.40 -22.26
N ASP A 174 -3.49 -2.84 -21.48
CA ASP A 174 -3.01 -4.23 -21.52
C ASP A 174 -4.15 -5.24 -21.23
N GLN A 175 -5.03 -4.95 -20.27
CA GLN A 175 -6.18 -5.81 -19.97
C GLN A 175 -7.22 -5.85 -21.10
N MET A 176 -7.42 -4.74 -21.82
CA MET A 176 -8.31 -4.72 -22.98
C MET A 176 -7.72 -5.49 -24.15
N ASP A 177 -6.43 -5.32 -24.41
CA ASP A 177 -5.73 -6.00 -25.50
C ASP A 177 -5.65 -7.53 -25.25
N GLU A 178 -5.54 -7.96 -23.99
CA GLU A 178 -5.65 -9.39 -23.59
C GLU A 178 -7.05 -9.97 -23.83
N GLU A 179 -8.13 -9.19 -23.66
CA GLU A 179 -9.50 -9.64 -23.92
C GLU A 179 -9.82 -9.73 -25.43
N ASP A 180 -9.18 -8.91 -26.27
CA ASP A 180 -9.40 -8.88 -27.72
C ASP A 180 -8.63 -10.00 -28.48
N ASP A 181 -7.58 -10.57 -27.89
CA ASP A 181 -6.76 -11.65 -28.48
C ASP A 181 -7.32 -13.09 -28.22
N ASP A 182 -8.36 -13.21 -27.39
CA ASP A 182 -9.04 -14.48 -27.04
C ASP A 182 -10.32 -14.77 -27.88
N ASP A 183 -10.63 -13.94 -28.89
CA ASP A 183 -11.74 -14.09 -29.87
C ASP A 183 -11.28 -14.52 -31.28
#